data_AF-A0A7S1JM26-F1
#
_entry.id   AF-A0A7S1JM26-F1
#
_cell.length_a   1.000
_cell.length_b   1.000
_cell.length_c   1.000
_cell.angle_alpha   90.00
_cell.angle_beta   90.00
_cell.angle_gamma   90.00
#
_symmetry.space_group_name_H-M   'P 1'
#
loop_
_entity.id
_entity.type
_entity.pdbx_description
1 polymer ?
#
loop_
_entity_poly.entity_id
_entity_poly.type
_entity_poly.pdbx_seq_one_letter_code
_entity_poly.pdbx_strand_id
1 'polypeptide(L)'
;EYPLDGFPKSSPGDWKPATGVEGGDIAAGVCGGGEVSALRDLTARLKTTLPASLHIEAKDLVFTRKIGEGTFSEVFYGQWRSLEVAIKRLKTDTTLINADLLSSFFKEVRILAEVRSPNVVLLLGYACDWHDPETHEPRPFPELYLVTEYITGGNLHALIHQGRGQPSRPLPDR
;
A
#
# COMPACT_ATOMS: atom_id res chain seq x y z
N GLU A 1 35.63 -20.21 -3.35
CA GLU A 1 35.92 -19.57 -2.04
C GLU A 1 36.15 -18.09 -2.30
N TYR A 2 35.32 -17.22 -1.71
CA TYR A 2 35.47 -15.77 -1.81
C TYR A 2 36.12 -15.25 -0.53
N PRO A 3 37.15 -14.38 -0.60
CA PRO A 3 37.83 -13.88 0.59
C PRO A 3 36.91 -12.91 1.35
N LEU A 4 36.57 -13.28 2.58
CA LEU A 4 35.98 -12.40 3.56
C LEU A 4 37.13 -11.64 4.23
N ASP A 5 37.37 -10.38 3.88
CA ASP A 5 38.03 -9.41 4.76
C ASP A 5 37.94 -8.01 4.13
N GLY A 6 37.27 -7.06 4.82
CA GLY A 6 37.29 -5.66 4.39
C GLY A 6 36.12 -4.76 4.78
N PHE A 7 35.21 -5.16 5.69
CA PHE A 7 34.24 -4.20 6.24
C PHE A 7 34.80 -3.52 7.50
N PRO A 8 34.91 -2.17 7.53
CA PRO A 8 35.33 -1.46 8.72
C PRO A 8 34.25 -1.59 9.81
N LYS A 9 34.66 -2.10 10.98
CA LYS A 9 33.83 -2.18 12.19
C LYS A 9 33.68 -0.77 12.79
N SER A 10 32.50 -0.17 12.71
CA SER A 10 32.16 0.99 13.53
C SER A 10 31.60 0.53 14.89
N SER A 11 32.18 1.05 15.97
CA SER A 11 31.75 0.80 17.35
C SER A 11 30.38 1.45 17.62
N PRO A 12 29.56 0.88 18.52
CA PRO A 12 28.25 1.42 18.87
C PRO A 12 28.41 2.61 19.82
N GLY A 13 28.03 3.82 19.41
CA GLY A 13 28.04 4.95 20.35
C GLY A 13 27.77 6.36 19.83
N ASP A 14 27.97 6.66 18.54
CA ASP A 14 27.89 8.06 18.07
C ASP A 14 26.76 8.28 17.06
N TRP A 15 25.54 8.46 17.59
CA TRP A 15 24.46 9.16 16.89
C TRP A 15 24.24 10.50 17.59
N LYS A 16 24.51 11.62 16.90
CA LYS A 16 24.13 12.97 17.35
C LYS A 16 23.02 13.51 16.45
N PRO A 17 21.91 14.02 16.99
CA PRO A 17 20.93 14.73 16.19
C PRO A 17 21.51 16.08 15.75
N ALA A 18 21.31 16.43 14.48
CA ALA A 18 21.59 17.76 13.97
C ALA A 18 20.60 18.75 14.59
N THR A 19 21.10 19.66 15.42
CA THR A 19 20.33 20.76 16.01
C THR A 19 20.36 21.99 15.10
N GLY A 20 19.19 22.55 14.84
CA GLY A 20 18.96 24.00 14.74
C GLY A 20 19.17 24.66 13.38
N VAL A 21 18.07 24.90 12.68
CA VAL A 21 17.87 26.19 11.98
C VAL A 21 16.51 26.72 12.42
N GLU A 22 16.54 27.92 12.99
CA GLU A 22 15.42 28.63 13.60
C GLU A 22 14.44 29.19 12.56
N GLY A 23 13.15 29.13 12.92
CA GLY A 23 12.24 30.27 12.92
C GLY A 23 12.06 31.07 11.63
N GLY A 24 11.06 30.68 10.84
CA GLY A 24 10.39 31.57 9.90
C GLY A 24 8.88 31.37 10.00
N ASP A 25 8.19 32.31 10.63
CA ASP A 25 6.72 32.39 10.66
C ASP A 25 6.18 32.37 9.22
N ILE A 26 5.46 31.30 8.86
CA ILE A 26 4.55 31.33 7.72
C ILE A 26 3.13 31.49 8.25
N ALA A 27 2.66 32.72 8.12
CA ALA A 27 1.30 33.13 8.38
C ALA A 27 0.29 32.17 7.73
N ALA A 28 -0.72 31.84 8.52
CA ALA A 28 -1.95 31.21 8.08
C ALA A 28 -2.51 31.91 6.83
N GLY A 29 -2.66 31.16 5.75
CA GLY A 29 -3.23 31.67 4.51
C GLY A 29 -3.02 30.75 3.32
N VAL A 30 -3.42 29.48 3.42
CA VAL A 30 -3.45 28.60 2.24
C VAL A 30 -4.88 28.53 1.72
N CYS A 31 -5.12 29.15 0.57
CA CYS A 31 -6.27 28.86 -0.28
C CYS A 31 -6.12 27.43 -0.84
N GLY A 32 -6.59 26.43 -0.08
CA GLY A 32 -6.38 24.99 -0.31
C GLY A 32 -7.00 24.35 -1.57
N GLY A 33 -7.45 25.14 -2.55
CA GLY A 33 -8.04 24.61 -3.79
C GLY A 33 -7.00 24.17 -4.84
N GLY A 34 -5.81 24.78 -4.87
CA GLY A 34 -4.81 24.54 -5.91
C GLY A 34 -4.13 23.17 -5.83
N GLU A 35 -3.78 22.74 -4.62
CA GLU A 35 -3.08 21.46 -4.39
C GLU A 35 -3.97 20.26 -4.71
N VAL A 36 -5.24 20.29 -4.30
CA VAL A 36 -6.21 19.21 -4.57
C VAL A 36 -6.47 19.05 -6.06
N SER A 37 -6.61 20.15 -6.81
CA SER A 37 -6.77 20.10 -8.27
C SER A 37 -5.56 19.45 -8.95
N ALA A 38 -4.35 19.83 -8.54
CA ALA A 38 -3.13 19.25 -9.09
C ALA A 38 -3.02 17.74 -8.80
N LEU A 39 -3.44 17.29 -7.61
CA LEU A 39 -3.48 15.86 -7.26
C LEU A 39 -4.51 15.09 -8.08
N ARG A 40 -5.68 15.69 -8.37
CA ARG A 40 -6.69 15.11 -9.27
C ARG A 40 -6.14 14.94 -10.69
N ASP A 41 -5.51 15.97 -11.23
CA ASP A 41 -4.91 15.95 -12.56
C ASP A 41 -3.77 14.93 -12.66
N LEU A 42 -2.91 14.87 -11.64
CA LEU A 42 -1.86 13.86 -11.53
C LEU A 42 -2.46 12.45 -11.50
N THR A 43 -3.49 12.23 -10.69
CA THR A 43 -4.17 10.93 -10.60
C THR A 43 -4.75 10.51 -11.94
N ALA A 44 -5.44 11.43 -12.64
CA ALA A 44 -5.99 11.17 -13.96
C ALA A 44 -4.88 10.74 -14.95
N ARG A 45 -3.75 11.44 -14.96
CA ARG A 45 -2.58 11.08 -15.79
C ARG A 45 -2.01 9.71 -15.41
N LEU A 46 -1.80 9.43 -14.13
CA LEU A 46 -1.25 8.14 -13.68
C LEU A 46 -2.17 6.97 -14.05
N LYS A 47 -3.50 7.13 -13.94
CA LYS A 47 -4.49 6.13 -14.37
C LYS A 47 -4.33 5.75 -15.84
N THR A 48 -4.01 6.70 -16.73
CA THR A 48 -3.81 6.41 -18.17
C THR A 48 -2.61 5.52 -18.47
N THR A 49 -1.66 5.39 -17.53
CA THR A 49 -0.46 4.56 -17.71
C THR A 49 -0.71 3.07 -17.42
N LEU A 50 -1.90 2.73 -16.92
CA LEU A 50 -2.29 1.37 -16.54
C LEU A 50 -3.42 0.85 -17.45
N PRO A 51 -3.50 -0.47 -17.67
CA PRO A 51 -4.65 -1.07 -18.33
C PRO A 51 -5.96 -0.71 -17.61
N ALA A 52 -6.95 -0.22 -18.37
CA ALA A 52 -8.26 0.16 -17.82
C ALA A 52 -8.97 -1.01 -17.11
N SER A 53 -8.71 -2.25 -17.53
CA SER A 53 -9.28 -3.46 -16.92
C SER A 53 -8.84 -3.71 -15.47
N LEU A 54 -7.75 -3.07 -15.00
CA LEU A 54 -7.29 -3.18 -13.62
C LEU A 54 -7.96 -2.18 -12.68
N HIS A 55 -8.58 -1.14 -13.21
CA HIS A 55 -9.30 -0.18 -12.38
C HIS A 55 -10.65 -0.76 -11.98
N ILE A 56 -10.90 -0.84 -10.68
CA ILE A 56 -12.12 -1.39 -10.10
C ILE A 56 -12.81 -0.33 -9.23
N GLU A 57 -14.10 -0.52 -8.98
CA GLU A 57 -14.87 0.38 -8.14
C GLU A 57 -14.73 -0.01 -6.67
N ALA A 58 -14.45 0.95 -5.79
CA ALA A 58 -14.25 0.68 -4.36
C ALA A 58 -15.49 0.03 -3.71
N LYS A 59 -16.69 0.39 -4.18
CA LYS A 59 -17.97 -0.20 -3.73
C LYS A 59 -18.11 -1.70 -4.01
N ASP A 60 -17.34 -2.24 -4.96
CA ASP A 60 -17.34 -3.67 -5.27
C ASP A 60 -16.48 -4.49 -4.28
N LEU A 61 -15.75 -3.81 -3.38
CA LEU A 61 -14.90 -4.44 -2.37
C LEU A 61 -15.68 -4.67 -1.09
N VAL A 62 -15.68 -5.93 -0.64
CA VAL A 62 -16.24 -6.32 0.66
C VAL A 62 -15.10 -6.54 1.63
N PHE A 63 -15.02 -5.71 2.67
CA PHE A 63 -14.03 -5.82 3.73
C PHE A 63 -14.54 -6.76 4.83
N THR A 64 -13.78 -7.79 5.17
CA THR A 64 -14.21 -8.80 6.15
C THR A 64 -13.45 -8.69 7.47
N ARG A 65 -12.11 -8.77 7.44
CA ARG A 65 -11.29 -8.64 8.66
C ARG A 65 -9.92 -8.08 8.34
N LYS A 66 -9.36 -7.31 9.27
CA LYS A 66 -7.97 -6.84 9.17
C LYS A 66 -7.01 -8.01 9.39
N ILE A 67 -6.07 -8.22 8.47
CA ILE A 67 -5.06 -9.30 8.48
C ILE A 67 -3.64 -8.79 8.60
N GLY A 68 -3.42 -7.48 8.44
CA GLY A 68 -2.12 -6.85 8.59
C GLY A 68 -2.22 -5.35 8.78
N GLU A 69 -1.19 -4.78 9.38
CA GLU A 69 -1.02 -3.36 9.55
C GLU A 69 0.44 -2.98 9.31
N GLY A 70 0.64 -1.96 8.50
CA GLY A 70 1.91 -1.28 8.34
C GLY A 70 1.80 0.19 8.74
N THR A 71 2.92 0.89 8.64
CA THR A 71 3.00 2.33 8.94
C THR A 71 2.02 3.14 8.08
N PHE A 72 1.96 2.86 6.77
CA PHE A 72 1.23 3.66 5.78
C PHE A 72 0.02 2.95 5.18
N SER A 73 -0.27 1.72 5.61
CA SER A 73 -1.36 0.94 5.03
C SER A 73 -1.90 -0.09 6.02
N GLU A 74 -3.12 -0.52 5.75
CA GLU A 74 -3.77 -1.62 6.43
C GLU A 74 -4.14 -2.67 5.39
N VAL A 75 -4.02 -3.94 5.76
CA VAL A 75 -4.37 -5.04 4.86
C VAL A 75 -5.54 -5.79 5.43
N PHE A 76 -6.57 -5.96 4.62
CA PHE A 76 -7.80 -6.66 4.96
C PHE A 76 -7.93 -7.92 4.12
N TYR A 77 -8.43 -8.99 4.72
CA TYR A 77 -9.07 -10.07 3.98
C TYR A 77 -10.48 -9.62 3.61
N GLY A 78 -10.88 -9.90 2.38
CA GLY A 78 -12.16 -9.48 1.83
C GLY A 78 -12.58 -10.28 0.61
N GLN A 79 -13.58 -9.77 -0.09
CA GLN A 79 -14.06 -10.33 -1.36
C GLN A 79 -14.18 -9.27 -2.45
N TRP A 80 -13.91 -9.69 -3.68
CA TRP A 80 -14.21 -8.93 -4.89
C TRP A 80 -14.73 -9.90 -5.95
N ARG A 81 -15.95 -9.66 -6.47
CA ARG A 81 -16.60 -10.56 -7.45
C ARG A 81 -16.58 -12.04 -7.03
N SER A 82 -16.89 -12.29 -5.76
CA SER A 82 -16.88 -13.63 -5.13
C SER A 82 -15.51 -14.31 -5.04
N LEU A 83 -14.42 -13.62 -5.39
CA LEU A 83 -13.05 -14.09 -5.17
C LEU A 83 -12.53 -13.59 -3.82
N GLU A 84 -11.83 -14.46 -3.09
CA GLU A 84 -11.12 -14.08 -1.86
C GLU A 84 -9.89 -13.24 -2.20
N VAL A 85 -9.78 -12.07 -1.57
CA VAL A 85 -8.74 -11.09 -1.89
C VAL A 85 -8.05 -10.54 -0.64
N ALA A 86 -6.82 -10.09 -0.81
CA ALA A 86 -6.14 -9.20 0.11
C ALA A 86 -6.29 -7.76 -0.40
N ILE A 87 -6.90 -6.90 0.43
CA ILE A 87 -7.16 -5.49 0.12
C ILE A 87 -6.22 -4.64 0.96
N LYS A 88 -5.20 -4.07 0.31
CA LYS A 88 -4.28 -3.12 0.92
C LYS A 88 -4.85 -1.72 0.77
N ARG A 89 -5.37 -1.16 1.86
CA ARG A 89 -5.85 0.22 1.97
C ARG A 89 -4.71 1.12 2.43
N LEU A 90 -4.40 2.17 1.69
CA LEU A 90 -3.46 3.20 2.17
C LEU A 90 -4.16 4.08 3.19
N LYS A 91 -3.46 4.45 4.26
CA LYS A 91 -3.99 5.34 5.30
C LYS A 91 -4.02 6.77 4.76
N THR A 92 -5.22 7.27 4.49
CA THR A 92 -5.48 8.58 3.88
C THR A 92 -5.70 9.71 4.88
N ASP A 93 -5.85 9.35 6.15
CA ASP A 93 -6.39 10.25 7.19
C ASP A 93 -5.31 11.13 7.82
N THR A 94 -4.09 11.04 7.31
CA THR A 94 -2.96 11.87 7.70
C THR A 94 -2.66 12.83 6.56
N THR A 95 -2.15 14.02 6.87
CA THR A 95 -1.75 15.10 5.94
C THR A 95 -0.64 14.72 4.93
N LEU A 96 -0.52 13.43 4.59
CA LEU A 96 0.54 12.79 3.82
C LEU A 96 0.13 12.47 2.38
N ILE A 97 -1.13 12.71 1.99
CA ILE A 97 -1.53 12.53 0.59
C ILE A 97 -0.94 13.66 -0.23
N ASN A 98 0.09 13.30 -0.98
CA ASN A 98 0.81 14.19 -1.86
C ASN A 98 1.13 13.48 -3.19
N ALA A 99 1.79 14.19 -4.09
CA ALA A 99 2.17 13.67 -5.39
C ALA A 99 3.08 12.43 -5.30
N ASP A 100 3.94 12.37 -4.28
CA ASP A 100 4.89 11.27 -4.09
C ASP A 100 4.20 9.98 -3.64
N LEU A 101 3.21 10.08 -2.74
CA LEU A 101 2.39 8.95 -2.30
C LEU A 101 1.60 8.38 -3.47
N LEU A 102 0.93 9.23 -4.25
CA LEU A 102 0.21 8.82 -5.46
C LEU A 102 1.14 8.14 -6.46
N SER A 103 2.28 8.77 -6.75
CA SER A 103 3.27 8.21 -7.68
C SER A 103 3.80 6.86 -7.21
N SER A 104 4.05 6.72 -5.91
CA SER A 104 4.51 5.47 -5.30
C SER A 104 3.45 4.37 -5.36
N PHE A 105 2.19 4.72 -5.10
CA PHE A 105 1.05 3.81 -5.22
C PHE A 105 0.89 3.31 -6.66
N PHE A 106 0.81 4.22 -7.65
CA PHE A 106 0.66 3.84 -9.06
C PHE A 106 1.88 3.08 -9.59
N LYS A 107 3.08 3.35 -9.07
CA LYS A 107 4.29 2.57 -9.35
C LYS A 107 4.18 1.15 -8.81
N GLU A 108 3.70 0.96 -7.58
CA GLU A 108 3.46 -0.38 -7.00
C GLU A 108 2.46 -1.18 -7.85
N VAL A 109 1.34 -0.54 -8.24
CA VAL A 109 0.34 -1.14 -9.12
C VAL A 109 0.94 -1.54 -10.46
N ARG A 110 1.74 -0.66 -11.08
CA ARG A 110 2.39 -0.94 -12.36
C ARG A 110 3.34 -2.12 -12.29
N ILE A 111 4.19 -2.17 -11.26
CA ILE A 111 5.15 -3.26 -11.07
C ILE A 111 4.39 -4.59 -10.95
N LEU A 112 3.35 -4.66 -10.12
CA LEU A 112 2.58 -5.89 -9.96
C LEU A 112 1.75 -6.24 -11.20
N ALA A 113 1.35 -5.26 -12.01
CA ALA A 113 0.66 -5.50 -13.28
C ALA A 113 1.56 -6.15 -14.34
N GLU A 114 2.86 -5.84 -14.32
CA GLU A 114 3.86 -6.33 -15.27
C GLU A 114 4.44 -7.70 -14.85
N VAL A 115 4.36 -8.07 -13.57
CA VAL A 115 4.92 -9.33 -13.06
C VAL A 115 3.87 -10.44 -13.01
N ARG A 116 4.10 -11.53 -13.76
CA ARG A 116 3.28 -12.75 -13.72
C ARG A 116 4.17 -13.96 -13.45
N SER A 117 4.11 -14.48 -12.22
CA SER A 117 4.92 -15.61 -11.77
C SER A 117 4.17 -16.39 -10.69
N PRO A 118 4.29 -17.72 -10.61
CA PRO A 118 3.66 -18.53 -9.57
C PRO A 118 4.17 -18.23 -8.15
N ASN A 119 5.30 -17.53 -8.01
CA ASN A 119 5.92 -17.20 -6.72
C ASN A 119 5.79 -15.72 -6.35
N VAL A 120 5.03 -14.94 -7.12
CA VAL A 120 4.75 -13.53 -6.86
C VAL A 120 3.24 -13.37 -6.79
N VAL A 121 2.76 -12.62 -5.81
CA VAL A 121 1.34 -12.38 -5.62
C VAL A 121 0.72 -11.71 -6.85
N LEU A 122 -0.42 -12.23 -7.29
CA LEU A 122 -1.16 -11.71 -8.43
C LEU A 122 -1.91 -10.43 -8.07
N LEU A 123 -1.69 -9.37 -8.85
CA LEU A 123 -2.55 -8.19 -8.88
C LEU A 123 -3.87 -8.53 -9.57
N LEU A 124 -4.97 -8.23 -8.88
CA LEU A 124 -6.33 -8.37 -9.43
C LEU A 124 -6.89 -7.02 -9.86
N GLY A 125 -6.55 -5.95 -9.15
CA GLY A 125 -6.95 -4.61 -9.51
C GLY A 125 -6.50 -3.55 -8.51
N TYR A 126 -6.90 -2.31 -8.79
CA TYR A 126 -6.70 -1.17 -7.91
C TYR A 126 -7.93 -0.27 -7.96
N ALA A 127 -8.23 0.40 -6.85
CA ALA A 127 -9.25 1.45 -6.80
C ALA A 127 -8.61 2.77 -6.33
N CYS A 128 -9.11 3.86 -6.88
CA CYS A 128 -8.73 5.22 -6.53
C CYS A 128 -9.98 6.08 -6.67
N ASP A 129 -10.70 6.24 -5.56
CA ASP A 129 -12.00 6.91 -5.52
C ASP A 129 -11.89 8.26 -4.80
N TRP A 130 -12.43 9.30 -5.42
CA TRP A 130 -12.46 10.66 -4.90
C TRP A 130 -13.79 10.99 -4.22
N HIS A 131 -14.64 10.00 -3.99
CA HIS A 131 -15.92 10.16 -3.30
C HIS A 131 -15.95 9.32 -2.03
N ASP A 132 -16.79 9.75 -1.11
CA ASP A 132 -17.14 8.99 0.07
C ASP A 132 -17.90 7.70 -0.30
N PRO A 133 -17.49 6.53 0.21
CA PRO A 133 -18.16 5.28 -0.11
C PRO A 133 -19.60 5.18 0.41
N GLU A 134 -19.94 5.91 1.48
CA GLU A 134 -21.28 5.92 2.08
C GLU A 134 -22.11 7.09 1.55
N THR A 135 -21.59 8.32 1.62
CA THR A 135 -22.35 9.54 1.30
C THR A 135 -22.29 9.94 -0.16
N HIS A 136 -21.37 9.36 -0.96
CA HIS A 136 -21.08 9.72 -2.34
C HIS A 136 -20.62 11.18 -2.54
N GLU A 137 -20.27 11.87 -1.45
CA GLU A 137 -19.79 13.24 -1.52
C GLU A 137 -18.32 13.31 -1.98
N PRO A 138 -17.92 14.34 -2.75
CA PRO A 138 -16.53 14.51 -3.13
C PRO A 138 -15.63 14.68 -1.91
N ARG A 139 -14.57 13.88 -1.85
CA ARG A 139 -13.51 13.98 -0.84
C ARG A 139 -12.37 14.86 -1.34
N PRO A 140 -11.68 15.56 -0.41
CA PRO A 140 -10.49 16.36 -0.74
C PRO A 140 -9.32 15.48 -1.20
N PHE A 141 -9.30 14.20 -0.81
CA PHE A 141 -8.27 13.25 -1.19
C PHE A 141 -8.88 11.87 -1.48
N PRO A 142 -8.26 11.06 -2.36
CA PRO A 142 -8.84 9.80 -2.77
C PRO A 142 -8.55 8.66 -1.79
N GLU A 143 -9.49 7.73 -1.67
CA GLU A 143 -9.21 6.42 -1.09
C GLU A 143 -8.46 5.55 -2.09
N LEU A 144 -7.37 4.93 -1.64
CA LEU A 144 -6.46 4.14 -2.49
C LEU A 144 -6.43 2.69 -2.01
N TYR A 145 -6.75 1.78 -2.92
CA TYR A 145 -6.79 0.35 -2.67
C TYR A 145 -5.97 -0.40 -3.71
N LEU A 146 -5.11 -1.31 -3.24
CA LEU A 146 -4.42 -2.29 -4.05
C LEU A 146 -4.97 -3.68 -3.71
N VAL A 147 -5.45 -4.40 -4.71
CA VAL A 147 -6.17 -5.66 -4.53
C VAL A 147 -5.41 -6.78 -5.18
N THR A 148 -5.01 -7.75 -4.35
CA THR A 148 -4.31 -8.95 -4.79
C THR A 148 -5.09 -10.20 -4.44
N GLU A 149 -4.67 -11.34 -5.00
CA GLU A 149 -5.12 -12.63 -4.49
C GLU A 149 -4.83 -12.75 -3.00
N TYR A 150 -5.69 -13.50 -2.30
CA TYR A 150 -5.45 -13.87 -0.92
C TYR A 150 -4.60 -15.15 -0.84
N ILE A 151 -3.47 -15.09 -0.15
CA ILE A 151 -2.59 -16.24 0.07
C ILE A 151 -2.93 -16.89 1.41
N THR A 152 -3.41 -18.13 1.36
CA THR A 152 -3.63 -18.95 2.56
C THR A 152 -2.30 -19.40 3.16
N GLY A 153 -2.22 -19.51 4.49
CA GLY A 153 -1.00 -19.96 5.20
C GLY A 153 -0.23 -18.85 5.90
N GLY A 154 -0.65 -17.59 5.74
CA GLY A 154 -0.07 -16.45 6.45
C GLY A 154 1.28 -16.02 5.89
N ASN A 155 2.04 -15.26 6.68
CA ASN A 155 3.35 -14.76 6.27
C ASN A 155 4.50 -15.67 6.75
N LEU A 156 5.62 -15.63 6.01
CA LEU A 156 6.79 -16.43 6.33
C LEU A 156 7.35 -16.14 7.73
N HIS A 157 7.33 -14.88 8.17
CA HIS A 157 7.82 -14.48 9.48
C HIS A 157 7.08 -15.21 10.61
N ALA A 158 5.75 -15.34 10.50
CA ALA A 158 4.94 -16.11 11.44
C ALA A 158 5.35 -17.58 11.43
N LEU A 159 5.49 -18.19 10.24
CA LEU A 159 5.81 -19.61 10.12
C LEU A 159 7.18 -19.99 10.73
N ILE A 160 8.19 -19.13 10.59
CA ILE A 160 9.54 -19.42 11.09
C ILE A 160 9.70 -19.12 12.60
N HIS A 161 8.93 -18.18 13.14
CA HIS A 161 9.01 -17.79 14.56
C HIS A 161 7.94 -18.45 15.45
N GLN A 162 6.85 -18.97 14.88
CA GLN A 162 5.89 -19.83 15.56
C GLN A 162 6.40 -21.27 15.46
N GLY A 163 7.42 -21.61 16.25
CA GLY A 163 8.16 -22.87 16.13
C GLY A 163 7.25 -24.09 15.92
N ARG A 164 7.39 -24.76 14.77
CA ARG A 164 6.77 -26.05 14.37
C ARG A 164 5.50 -26.43 15.16
N GLY A 165 4.51 -25.54 15.19
CA GLY A 165 3.15 -25.84 15.65
C GLY A 165 2.37 -26.42 14.48
N GLN A 166 1.70 -27.55 14.68
CA GLN A 166 1.12 -28.41 13.66
C GLN A 166 0.40 -27.68 12.50
N PRO A 167 0.51 -28.19 11.25
CA PRO A 167 -0.34 -27.71 10.17
C PRO A 167 -1.81 -27.92 10.53
N SER A 168 -2.59 -26.85 10.57
CA SER A 168 -4.02 -26.87 10.95
C SER A 168 -4.90 -27.56 9.89
N ARG A 169 -4.32 -28.06 8.80
CA ARG A 169 -5.03 -28.76 7.73
C ARG A 169 -4.13 -29.84 7.12
N PRO A 170 -4.62 -31.08 6.97
CA PRO A 170 -3.94 -32.08 6.16
C PRO A 170 -3.81 -31.57 4.72
N LEU A 171 -2.67 -31.80 4.09
CA LEU A 171 -2.52 -31.62 2.64
C LEU A 171 -3.51 -32.57 1.94
N PRO A 172 -4.23 -32.13 0.89
CA PRO A 172 -5.03 -33.04 0.09
C PRO A 172 -4.12 -34.05 -0.60
N ASP A 173 -4.51 -35.33 -0.54
CA ASP A 173 -3.82 -36.42 -1.25
C ASP A 173 -3.78 -36.11 -2.74
N ARG A 174 -2.59 -36.30 -3.33
CA ARG A 174 -2.35 -36.25 -4.77
C ARG A 174 -2.84 -37.52 -5.46
#